data_AF-A0A923RB31-F1
#
_entry.id   AF-A0A923RB31-F1
#
_cell.length_a   1.000
_cell.length_b   1.000
_cell.length_c   1.000
_cell.angle_alpha   90.00
_cell.angle_beta   90.00
_cell.angle_gamma   90.00
#
_symmetry.space_group_name_H-M   'P 1'
#
loop_
_entity.id
_entity.type
_entity.pdbx_description
1 polymer ?
#
loop_
_entity_poly.entity_id
_entity_poly.type
_entity_poly.pdbx_seq_one_letter_code
_entity_poly.pdbx_strand_id
1 'polypeptide(L)'
;PDTTFTVRWYLRSSAVFDSAFISRPQTVGVGFFTTDTAANVKIKRWSMARFGDAGVKYYVKHVPTEWQPAFASAFDQWNETFQQSFGRKIFDYEFVPENDARNALLVPGDIRYNIVEWDLVNKATYGGLGPSEGNNYTGEIINANVLIQGPTVMKLYTSWYKVSETAANLRAIGKSEEAAVLLRDFMKASDAKLEPTQLHRLTLNKTKNFVIRAEQPELADPHTQRNDFEEVPQGVDFKTYMNGYFHDMLTHELGHNLGLRHNFRGNMGAKDTGEKGSTSRSIMEYLGRRYRYLDQVGEYDVMAIQYGYAGTAPTHLDWFCTDEDKWAPKTPGSSPECSSDDATSDPYSFFEFRLARTIDYLTARGESYAPVWTQENMKRELNVALNGLLGYASIDVPAAEKITNFFGKSGRPADAKGMSTFVVARVKQQLCDPNLEMVIAGKYDPAAKALTLKQIQGLRETAVKAFADGGVDLGIDINCAPLQPVAASHI
;
A
#
# COMPACT_ATOMS: atom_id res chain seq x y z
N PRO A 1 5.90 49.98 -21.34
CA PRO A 1 5.80 48.50 -21.27
C PRO A 1 6.82 47.97 -20.26
N ASP A 2 6.35 47.65 -19.06
CA ASP A 2 7.20 47.12 -18.00
C ASP A 2 7.69 45.72 -18.39
N THR A 3 8.99 45.58 -18.57
CA THR A 3 9.61 44.31 -18.94
C THR A 3 9.81 43.50 -17.67
N THR A 4 9.07 42.40 -17.54
CA THR A 4 9.22 41.46 -16.43
C THR A 4 10.30 40.45 -16.78
N PHE A 5 11.37 40.39 -16.00
CA PHE A 5 12.37 39.32 -16.10
C PHE A 5 12.02 38.19 -15.14
N THR A 6 11.88 36.97 -15.67
CA THR A 6 11.79 35.76 -14.84
C THR A 6 13.19 35.15 -14.71
N VAL A 7 13.82 35.32 -13.55
CA VAL A 7 15.08 34.66 -13.23
C VAL A 7 14.77 33.24 -12.74
N ARG A 8 15.32 32.23 -13.42
CA ARG A 8 15.32 30.84 -12.92
C ARG A 8 16.71 30.53 -12.39
N TRP A 9 16.78 30.19 -11.11
CA TRP A 9 18.01 29.73 -10.48
C TRP A 9 18.15 28.22 -10.69
N TYR A 10 19.33 27.78 -11.09
CA TYR A 10 19.68 26.37 -11.13
C TYR A 10 20.79 26.14 -10.10
N LEU A 11 20.49 25.36 -9.07
CA LEU A 11 21.49 24.86 -8.14
C LEU A 11 22.20 23.69 -8.80
N ARG A 12 23.44 23.92 -9.25
CA ARG A 12 24.35 22.83 -9.61
C ARG A 12 25.17 22.50 -8.38
N SER A 13 25.02 21.28 -7.85
CA SER A 13 25.94 20.78 -6.84
C SER A 13 27.35 20.76 -7.43
N SER A 14 28.24 21.58 -6.87
CA SER A 14 29.68 21.53 -7.10
C SER A 14 30.39 20.56 -6.16
N ALA A 15 29.62 19.83 -5.33
CA ALA A 15 30.17 18.87 -4.38
C ALA A 15 31.07 17.90 -5.13
N VAL A 16 32.35 17.92 -4.75
CA VAL A 16 33.32 16.92 -5.17
C VAL A 16 32.72 15.59 -4.77
N PHE A 17 32.40 14.77 -5.77
CA PHE A 17 31.88 13.43 -5.58
C PHE A 17 32.75 12.70 -4.57
N ASP A 18 32.14 11.87 -3.72
CA ASP A 18 32.96 11.02 -2.89
C ASP A 18 33.73 10.06 -3.80
N SER A 19 35.03 10.31 -3.97
CA SER A 19 35.90 9.50 -4.81
C SER A 19 36.00 8.04 -4.34
N ALA A 20 35.62 7.76 -3.09
CA ALA A 20 35.53 6.41 -2.55
C ALA A 20 34.16 5.75 -2.83
N PHE A 21 33.17 6.49 -3.34
CA PHE A 21 31.86 5.92 -3.66
C PHE A 21 31.92 5.05 -4.92
N ILE A 22 31.68 3.75 -4.74
CA ILE A 22 31.66 2.78 -5.83
C ILE A 22 30.24 2.66 -6.37
N SER A 23 30.01 3.21 -7.57
CA SER A 23 28.74 3.03 -8.29
C SER A 23 28.46 1.55 -8.56
N ARG A 24 27.20 1.12 -8.39
CA ARG A 24 26.77 -0.26 -8.65
C ARG A 24 25.57 -0.29 -9.60
N PRO A 25 25.54 -1.23 -10.56
CA PRO A 25 24.36 -1.46 -11.38
C PRO A 25 23.23 -2.05 -10.52
N GLN A 26 22.00 -1.93 -11.00
CA GLN A 26 20.88 -2.71 -10.48
C GLN A 26 21.06 -4.21 -10.80
N THR A 27 20.61 -5.09 -9.90
CA THR A 27 20.38 -6.51 -10.19
C THR A 27 18.89 -6.85 -10.16
N VAL A 28 18.53 -7.85 -10.96
CA VAL A 28 17.21 -8.49 -10.96
C VAL A 28 16.97 -9.19 -9.61
N GLY A 29 15.73 -9.15 -9.10
CA GLY A 29 15.27 -9.99 -7.98
C GLY A 29 15.46 -9.43 -6.57
N VAL A 30 15.94 -8.20 -6.42
CA VAL A 30 15.99 -7.52 -5.10
C VAL A 30 15.38 -6.11 -5.20
N GLY A 31 14.56 -5.89 -6.23
CA GLY A 31 14.34 -4.61 -6.92
C GLY A 31 14.53 -3.36 -6.08
N PHE A 32 15.65 -2.70 -6.33
CA PHE A 32 15.99 -1.51 -5.62
C PHE A 32 16.23 -0.29 -6.49
N PHE A 33 16.12 0.87 -5.83
CA PHE A 33 17.03 2.00 -5.98
C PHE A 33 16.98 2.76 -7.32
N THR A 34 16.03 2.49 -8.22
CA THR A 34 15.97 3.13 -9.53
C THR A 34 15.04 4.34 -9.54
N THR A 35 15.32 5.32 -10.40
CA THR A 35 14.31 6.20 -10.99
C THR A 35 14.36 5.92 -12.47
N ASP A 36 13.23 5.58 -13.09
CA ASP A 36 13.12 4.93 -14.42
C ASP A 36 13.47 5.82 -15.62
N THR A 37 14.56 6.57 -15.55
CA THR A 37 14.86 7.62 -16.53
C THR A 37 16.25 7.53 -17.16
N ALA A 38 17.07 6.53 -16.82
CA ALA A 38 18.41 6.37 -17.40
C ALA A 38 18.62 5.00 -18.07
N ALA A 39 19.30 5.00 -19.22
CA ALA A 39 19.69 3.76 -19.94
C ALA A 39 20.64 2.85 -19.12
N ASN A 40 21.31 3.40 -18.10
CA ASN A 40 22.22 2.69 -17.20
C ASN A 40 21.76 2.88 -15.76
N VAL A 41 20.81 2.07 -15.33
CA VAL A 41 20.19 2.17 -14.01
C VAL A 41 21.20 1.83 -12.91
N LYS A 42 21.36 2.74 -11.95
CA LYS A 42 22.25 2.62 -10.79
C LYS A 42 21.45 2.48 -9.52
N ILE A 43 22.06 1.84 -8.53
CA ILE A 43 21.48 1.81 -7.20
C ILE A 43 21.84 3.06 -6.36
N LYS A 44 20.83 3.87 -6.04
CA LYS A 44 20.81 4.98 -5.06
C LYS A 44 21.12 4.55 -3.62
N ARG A 45 22.22 5.00 -3.03
CA ARG A 45 22.49 4.84 -1.59
C ARG A 45 23.41 5.93 -1.06
N TRP A 46 23.43 6.11 0.26
CA TRP A 46 24.40 7.00 0.90
C TRP A 46 25.84 6.47 0.79
N SER A 47 26.81 7.38 0.69
CA SER A 47 28.22 7.01 0.87
C SER A 47 28.54 6.84 2.36
N MET A 48 28.75 5.60 2.79
CA MET A 48 29.18 5.32 4.17
C MET A 48 30.55 5.93 4.49
N ALA A 49 31.46 6.02 3.51
CA ALA A 49 32.78 6.59 3.74
C ALA A 49 32.70 8.09 4.09
N ARG A 50 31.86 8.83 3.36
CA ARG A 50 31.66 10.28 3.53
C ARG A 50 31.26 10.69 4.95
N PHE A 51 30.40 9.93 5.60
CA PHE A 51 29.83 10.33 6.89
C PHE A 51 30.53 9.71 8.10
N GLY A 52 31.33 8.66 7.92
CA GLY A 52 32.02 7.98 9.04
C GLY A 52 31.10 7.66 10.23
N ASP A 53 31.65 7.61 11.42
CA ASP A 53 30.88 7.23 12.62
C ASP A 53 29.81 8.27 13.02
N ALA A 54 29.86 9.48 12.45
CA ALA A 54 28.84 10.50 12.67
C ALA A 54 27.49 10.08 12.09
N GLY A 55 27.47 9.43 10.92
CA GLY A 55 26.22 9.08 10.21
C GLY A 55 25.59 10.27 9.48
N VAL A 56 24.50 10.00 8.75
CA VAL A 56 23.74 10.99 7.98
C VAL A 56 22.84 11.78 8.95
N LYS A 57 23.06 13.09 9.04
CA LYS A 57 22.30 13.97 9.96
C LYS A 57 20.91 14.28 9.44
N TYR A 58 19.91 14.10 10.30
CA TYR A 58 18.53 14.56 10.14
C TYR A 58 18.16 15.59 11.22
N TYR A 59 17.33 16.56 10.84
CA TYR A 59 16.65 17.46 11.77
C TYR A 59 15.16 17.09 11.81
N VAL A 60 14.65 16.77 12.99
CA VAL A 60 13.27 16.36 13.21
C VAL A 60 12.49 17.51 13.81
N LYS A 61 11.48 17.99 13.10
CA LYS A 61 10.78 19.24 13.43
C LYS A 61 9.30 19.03 13.62
N HIS A 62 8.72 19.83 14.52
CA HIS A 62 7.27 19.95 14.77
C HIS A 62 6.55 18.67 15.22
N VAL A 63 7.28 17.55 15.43
CA VAL A 63 6.73 16.32 15.98
C VAL A 63 6.33 16.56 17.44
N PRO A 64 5.06 16.34 17.82
CA PRO A 64 4.62 16.49 19.22
C PRO A 64 5.45 15.62 20.16
N THR A 65 5.81 16.16 21.32
CA THR A 65 6.69 15.49 22.30
C THR A 65 6.24 14.08 22.66
N GLU A 66 4.93 13.85 22.72
CA GLU A 66 4.35 12.53 23.01
C GLU A 66 4.66 11.45 21.96
N TRP A 67 4.93 11.83 20.70
CA TRP A 67 5.23 10.92 19.59
C TRP A 67 6.72 10.87 19.22
N GLN A 68 7.55 11.76 19.78
CA GLN A 68 9.00 11.75 19.55
C GLN A 68 9.67 10.39 19.88
N PRO A 69 9.25 9.62 20.91
CA PRO A 69 9.81 8.29 21.14
C PRO A 69 9.61 7.30 19.97
N ALA A 70 8.47 7.36 19.28
CA ALA A 70 8.22 6.52 18.09
C ALA A 70 9.11 6.93 16.90
N PHE A 71 9.42 8.21 16.79
CA PHE A 71 10.31 8.71 15.74
C PHE A 71 11.76 8.35 16.03
N ALA A 72 12.20 8.47 17.29
CA ALA A 72 13.51 8.03 17.72
C ALA A 72 13.70 6.53 17.45
N SER A 73 12.71 5.69 17.80
CA SER A 73 12.83 4.24 17.60
C SER A 73 12.93 3.83 16.12
N ALA A 74 12.39 4.60 15.18
CA ALA A 74 12.57 4.37 13.75
C ALA A 74 14.01 4.61 13.29
N PHE A 75 14.65 5.69 13.77
CA PHE A 75 16.09 5.91 13.53
C PHE A 75 16.94 4.83 14.19
N ASP A 76 16.63 4.49 15.45
CA ASP A 76 17.37 3.51 16.23
C ASP A 76 17.30 2.12 15.60
N GLN A 77 16.15 1.70 15.07
CA GLN A 77 16.03 0.40 14.41
C GLN A 77 16.93 0.27 13.16
N TRP A 78 16.96 1.30 12.31
CA TRP A 78 17.89 1.31 11.18
C TRP A 78 19.35 1.37 11.65
N ASN A 79 19.64 2.13 12.70
CA ASN A 79 20.97 2.18 13.29
C ASN A 79 21.42 0.84 13.86
N GLU A 80 20.55 0.11 14.55
CA GLU A 80 20.81 -1.24 15.04
C GLU A 80 21.07 -2.21 13.88
N THR A 81 20.24 -2.14 12.83
CA THR A 81 20.38 -2.95 11.62
C THR A 81 21.75 -2.72 10.95
N PHE A 82 22.16 -1.46 10.81
CA PHE A 82 23.46 -1.10 10.25
C PHE A 82 24.62 -1.42 11.20
N GLN A 83 24.42 -1.29 12.51
CA GLN A 83 25.42 -1.65 13.51
C GLN A 83 25.73 -3.16 13.45
N GLN A 84 24.70 -3.99 13.33
CA GLN A 84 24.85 -5.44 13.18
C GLN A 84 25.46 -5.82 11.83
N SER A 85 25.07 -5.12 10.77
CA SER A 85 25.48 -5.42 9.39
C SER A 85 26.88 -4.93 9.02
N PHE A 86 27.29 -3.78 9.56
CA PHE A 86 28.48 -3.04 9.12
C PHE A 86 29.32 -2.48 10.27
N GLY A 87 28.96 -2.73 11.53
CA GLY A 87 29.73 -2.30 12.70
C GLY A 87 29.59 -0.81 13.05
N ARG A 88 28.62 -0.10 12.45
CA ARG A 88 28.39 1.34 12.67
C ARG A 88 26.95 1.74 12.35
N LYS A 89 26.48 2.83 12.96
CA LYS A 89 25.18 3.44 12.66
C LYS A 89 25.15 4.13 11.29
N ILE A 90 23.95 4.36 10.76
CA ILE A 90 23.73 5.06 9.48
C ILE A 90 23.21 6.48 9.68
N PHE A 91 22.39 6.73 10.70
CA PHE A 91 21.73 7.99 10.95
C PHE A 91 22.21 8.68 12.23
N ASP A 92 22.21 10.00 12.17
CA ASP A 92 22.20 10.88 13.33
C ASP A 92 20.96 11.76 13.25
N TYR A 93 20.33 12.07 14.37
CA TYR A 93 19.12 12.89 14.36
C TYR A 93 19.13 13.89 15.52
N GLU A 94 18.36 14.96 15.36
CA GLU A 94 18.16 15.98 16.39
C GLU A 94 16.72 16.47 16.33
N PHE A 95 15.99 16.36 17.45
CA PHE A 95 14.70 17.02 17.60
C PHE A 95 14.94 18.51 17.80
N VAL A 96 14.42 19.32 16.87
CA VAL A 96 14.51 20.78 16.93
C VAL A 96 13.30 21.30 17.70
N PRO A 97 13.48 21.92 18.88
CA PRO A 97 12.37 22.47 19.65
C PRO A 97 11.60 23.53 18.86
N GLU A 98 10.29 23.65 19.08
CA GLU A 98 9.43 24.59 18.34
C GLU A 98 9.92 26.06 18.41
N ASN A 99 10.48 26.47 19.56
CA ASN A 99 11.00 27.82 19.78
C ASN A 99 12.44 28.04 19.29
N ASP A 100 13.06 27.06 18.64
CA ASP A 100 14.40 27.19 18.08
C ASP A 100 14.37 28.06 16.81
N ALA A 101 15.21 29.09 16.77
CA ALA A 101 15.32 30.01 15.63
C ALA A 101 15.69 29.30 14.31
N ARG A 102 16.32 28.11 14.38
CA ARG A 102 16.66 27.29 13.21
C ARG A 102 15.43 26.75 12.49
N ASN A 103 14.25 26.67 13.12
CA ASN A 103 13.05 26.14 12.47
C ASN A 103 12.69 26.91 11.19
N ALA A 104 12.91 28.22 11.18
CA ALA A 104 12.67 29.08 10.01
C ALA A 104 13.69 28.88 8.88
N LEU A 105 14.85 28.28 9.18
CA LEU A 105 15.96 28.09 8.25
C LEU A 105 16.05 26.65 7.71
N LEU A 106 15.59 25.69 8.49
CA LEU A 106 15.52 24.27 8.12
C LEU A 106 14.26 24.04 7.29
N VAL A 107 14.37 24.22 5.98
CA VAL A 107 13.25 24.10 5.04
C VAL A 107 13.37 22.79 4.24
N PRO A 108 12.36 21.90 4.23
CA PRO A 108 12.39 20.71 3.38
C PRO A 108 12.68 21.05 1.91
N GLY A 109 13.55 20.29 1.28
CA GLY A 109 14.05 20.57 -0.08
C GLY A 109 15.30 21.46 -0.13
N ASP A 110 15.74 22.06 0.97
CA ASP A 110 17.09 22.61 1.08
C ASP A 110 18.11 21.47 1.13
N ILE A 111 18.83 21.25 0.03
CA ILE A 111 19.77 20.15 -0.16
C ILE A 111 20.90 20.08 0.89
N ARG A 112 21.10 21.12 1.70
CA ARG A 112 22.10 21.14 2.77
C ARG A 112 21.68 20.35 4.00
N TYR A 113 20.38 20.11 4.18
CA TYR A 113 19.83 19.49 5.37
C TYR A 113 18.90 18.35 5.00
N ASN A 114 18.97 17.25 5.74
CA ASN A 114 17.94 16.22 5.68
C ASN A 114 16.93 16.52 6.79
N ILE A 115 15.65 16.59 6.45
CA ILE A 115 14.61 17.06 7.37
C ILE A 115 13.49 16.03 7.47
N VAL A 116 13.09 15.72 8.71
CA VAL A 116 11.80 15.08 9.00
C VAL A 116 10.85 16.17 9.48
N GLU A 117 9.81 16.45 8.71
CA GLU A 117 8.85 17.52 8.98
C GLU A 117 7.48 16.90 9.31
N TRP A 118 7.02 17.11 10.54
CA TRP A 118 5.59 16.99 10.85
C TRP A 118 4.87 18.16 10.18
N ASP A 119 4.27 17.88 9.04
CA ASP A 119 3.73 18.86 8.12
C ASP A 119 2.48 19.54 8.69
N LEU A 120 2.58 20.86 8.87
CA LEU A 120 1.51 21.70 9.39
C LEU A 120 0.79 22.50 8.30
N VAL A 121 1.30 22.53 7.07
CA VAL A 121 0.91 23.51 6.04
C VAL A 121 0.35 22.86 4.79
N ASN A 122 0.96 21.77 4.30
CA ASN A 122 0.48 21.15 3.07
C ASN A 122 -0.84 20.41 3.32
N LYS A 123 -1.71 20.42 2.30
CA LYS A 123 -2.96 19.65 2.27
C LYS A 123 -2.87 18.47 1.28
N ALA A 124 -1.65 18.00 1.03
CA ALA A 124 -1.40 16.91 0.10
C ALA A 124 -1.97 15.58 0.64
N THR A 125 -2.22 14.63 -0.24
CA THR A 125 -2.95 13.38 0.05
C THR A 125 -2.09 12.26 0.67
N TYR A 126 -0.83 12.52 1.01
CA TYR A 126 0.07 11.54 1.63
C TYR A 126 -0.13 11.40 3.15
N GLY A 127 0.22 10.25 3.72
CA GLY A 127 0.38 10.00 5.15
C GLY A 127 1.81 10.30 5.58
N GLY A 128 2.77 9.65 4.91
CA GLY A 128 4.21 9.92 4.90
C GLY A 128 4.73 10.06 3.47
N LEU A 129 5.86 10.74 3.29
CA LEU A 129 6.56 10.87 2.01
C LEU A 129 8.06 11.08 2.26
N GLY A 130 8.89 10.12 1.84
CA GLY A 130 10.35 10.10 2.04
C GLY A 130 11.15 10.29 0.75
N PRO A 131 11.20 11.49 0.14
CA PRO A 131 11.91 11.68 -1.11
C PRO A 131 13.42 11.69 -0.88
N SER A 132 14.16 11.01 -1.77
CA SER A 132 15.61 11.05 -1.81
C SER A 132 16.15 11.46 -3.18
N GLU A 133 17.09 12.40 -3.15
CA GLU A 133 17.78 12.92 -4.31
C GLU A 133 19.11 12.19 -4.47
N GLY A 134 19.26 11.51 -5.61
CA GLY A 134 20.44 10.74 -5.94
C GLY A 134 21.10 11.22 -7.22
N ASN A 135 22.41 11.12 -7.29
CA ASN A 135 23.15 11.39 -8.53
C ASN A 135 22.83 10.30 -9.57
N ASN A 136 22.23 10.69 -10.69
CA ASN A 136 21.83 9.76 -11.75
C ASN A 136 22.99 9.02 -12.43
N TYR A 137 24.23 9.52 -12.34
CA TYR A 137 25.41 8.87 -12.91
C TYR A 137 26.04 7.84 -11.96
N THR A 138 26.05 8.14 -10.66
CA THR A 138 26.76 7.32 -9.67
C THR A 138 25.82 6.46 -8.83
N GLY A 139 24.62 6.95 -8.51
CA GLY A 139 23.74 6.42 -7.48
C GLY A 139 24.08 6.90 -6.06
N GLU A 140 24.93 7.92 -5.88
CA GLU A 140 25.14 8.50 -4.54
C GLU A 140 23.92 9.35 -4.14
N ILE A 141 23.27 9.02 -3.01
CA ILE A 141 22.26 9.89 -2.40
C ILE A 141 22.96 11.12 -1.83
N ILE A 142 22.43 12.30 -2.12
CA ILE A 142 23.00 13.60 -1.72
C ILE A 142 22.11 14.37 -0.75
N ASN A 143 20.80 14.13 -0.78
CA ASN A 143 19.83 14.73 0.12
C ASN A 143 18.62 13.81 0.23
N ALA A 144 17.98 13.82 1.39
CA ALA A 144 16.74 13.11 1.59
C ALA A 144 15.88 13.81 2.65
N ASN A 145 14.57 13.70 2.54
CA ASN A 145 13.63 14.31 3.49
C ASN A 145 12.55 13.30 3.87
N VAL A 146 11.76 13.60 4.90
CA VAL A 146 10.53 12.90 5.22
C VAL A 146 9.47 13.94 5.57
N LEU A 147 8.33 13.93 4.88
CA LEU A 147 7.19 14.80 5.16
C LEU A 147 6.03 13.93 5.68
N ILE A 148 5.44 14.33 6.80
CA ILE A 148 4.41 13.53 7.46
C ILE A 148 3.18 14.39 7.70
N GLN A 149 2.02 13.99 7.17
CA GLN A 149 0.74 14.69 7.36
C GLN A 149 0.16 14.43 8.77
N GLY A 150 0.96 14.72 9.79
CA GLY A 150 0.69 14.34 11.17
C GLY A 150 -0.66 14.83 11.72
N PRO A 151 -1.08 16.09 11.55
CA PRO A 151 -2.39 16.54 12.03
C PRO A 151 -3.56 15.81 11.37
N THR A 152 -3.43 15.53 10.06
CA THR A 152 -4.42 14.74 9.32
C THR A 152 -4.44 13.30 9.86
N VAL A 153 -3.26 12.71 10.13
CA VAL A 153 -3.12 11.32 10.61
C VAL A 153 -3.80 11.18 11.95
N MET A 154 -3.45 12.06 12.88
CA MET A 154 -4.04 12.10 14.20
C MET A 154 -5.56 12.23 14.13
N LYS A 155 -6.08 13.11 13.26
CA LYS A 155 -7.53 13.29 13.10
C LYS A 155 -8.23 12.03 12.59
N LEU A 156 -7.66 11.36 11.59
CA LEU A 156 -8.23 10.13 11.03
C LEU A 156 -8.26 9.01 12.07
N TYR A 157 -7.12 8.71 12.69
CA TYR A 157 -7.01 7.58 13.62
C TYR A 157 -7.78 7.82 14.92
N THR A 158 -7.82 9.07 15.41
CA THR A 158 -8.70 9.44 16.55
C THR A 158 -10.17 9.18 16.20
N SER A 159 -10.59 9.56 14.99
CA SER A 159 -11.95 9.35 14.53
C SER A 159 -12.26 7.87 14.34
N TRP A 160 -11.33 7.11 13.76
CA TRP A 160 -11.46 5.66 13.56
C TRP A 160 -11.61 4.92 14.89
N TYR A 161 -10.77 5.22 15.89
CA TYR A 161 -10.88 4.64 17.23
C TYR A 161 -12.23 4.95 17.88
N LYS A 162 -12.64 6.22 17.87
CA LYS A 162 -13.91 6.66 18.44
C LYS A 162 -15.12 6.01 17.77
N VAL A 163 -15.14 6.00 16.44
CA VAL A 163 -16.23 5.41 15.65
C VAL A 163 -16.29 3.90 15.88
N SER A 164 -15.14 3.22 15.90
CA SER A 164 -15.07 1.77 16.14
C SER A 164 -15.58 1.40 17.52
N GLU A 165 -15.19 2.14 18.56
CA GLU A 165 -15.69 1.95 19.93
C GLU A 165 -17.20 2.17 20.02
N THR A 166 -17.71 3.24 19.41
CA THR A 166 -19.15 3.53 19.41
C THR A 166 -19.93 2.46 18.65
N ALA A 167 -19.43 2.00 17.50
CA ALA A 167 -20.05 0.91 16.74
C ALA A 167 -20.06 -0.40 17.54
N ALA A 168 -18.97 -0.73 18.24
CA ALA A 168 -18.91 -1.90 19.12
C ALA A 168 -19.94 -1.82 20.26
N ASN A 169 -20.05 -0.66 20.91
CA ASN A 169 -21.04 -0.42 21.97
C ASN A 169 -22.48 -0.54 21.46
N LEU A 170 -22.78 -0.01 20.27
CA LEU A 170 -24.09 -0.15 19.63
C LEU A 170 -24.43 -1.62 19.34
N ARG A 171 -23.48 -2.40 18.80
CA ARG A 171 -23.66 -3.84 18.59
C ARG A 171 -23.91 -4.58 19.90
N ALA A 172 -23.20 -4.23 20.98
CA ALA A 172 -23.35 -4.87 22.29
C ALA A 172 -24.76 -4.70 22.89
N ILE A 173 -25.48 -3.63 22.53
CA ILE A 173 -26.86 -3.38 22.96
C ILE A 173 -27.91 -3.74 21.90
N GLY A 174 -27.54 -4.53 20.88
CA GLY A 174 -28.44 -5.02 19.84
C GLY A 174 -28.78 -4.01 18.73
N LYS A 175 -28.10 -2.85 18.69
CA LYS A 175 -28.28 -1.81 17.67
C LYS A 175 -27.33 -1.98 16.48
N SER A 176 -27.34 -3.17 15.88
CA SER A 176 -26.43 -3.52 14.77
C SER A 176 -26.61 -2.63 13.54
N GLU A 177 -27.84 -2.22 13.21
CA GLU A 177 -28.11 -1.33 12.08
C GLU A 177 -27.47 0.06 12.30
N GLU A 178 -27.66 0.66 13.47
CA GLU A 178 -27.07 1.96 13.82
C GLU A 178 -25.53 1.88 13.78
N ALA A 179 -24.94 0.78 14.25
CA ALA A 179 -23.50 0.55 14.18
C ALA A 179 -23.00 0.47 12.73
N ALA A 180 -23.72 -0.23 11.85
CA ALA A 180 -23.37 -0.38 10.46
C ALA A 180 -23.51 0.95 9.69
N VAL A 181 -24.56 1.73 9.98
CA VAL A 181 -24.74 3.11 9.48
C VAL A 181 -23.56 3.99 9.86
N LEU A 182 -23.16 3.97 11.13
CA LEU A 182 -22.06 4.79 11.64
C LEU A 182 -20.73 4.49 10.94
N LEU A 183 -20.40 3.21 10.77
CA LEU A 183 -19.16 2.78 10.09
C LEU A 183 -19.15 3.19 8.62
N ARG A 184 -20.28 3.00 7.92
CA ARG A 184 -20.43 3.44 6.52
C ARG A 184 -20.25 4.93 6.36
N ASP A 185 -20.85 5.73 7.23
CA ASP A 185 -20.81 7.17 7.11
C ASP A 185 -19.38 7.69 7.39
N PHE A 186 -18.68 7.09 8.35
CA PHE A 186 -17.25 7.34 8.59
C PHE A 186 -16.38 6.97 7.37
N MET A 187 -16.60 5.80 6.78
CA MET A 187 -15.87 5.33 5.60
C MET A 187 -16.11 6.26 4.40
N LYS A 188 -17.37 6.57 4.09
CA LYS A 188 -17.74 7.49 3.01
C LYS A 188 -17.12 8.89 3.18
N ALA A 189 -17.10 9.41 4.41
CA ALA A 189 -16.49 10.71 4.71
C ALA A 189 -14.96 10.70 4.64
N SER A 190 -14.35 9.53 4.81
CA SER A 190 -12.90 9.34 4.64
C SER A 190 -12.54 9.26 3.16
N ASP A 191 -13.29 8.48 2.38
CA ASP A 191 -13.07 8.30 0.94
C ASP A 191 -13.32 9.59 0.15
N ALA A 192 -14.33 10.40 0.52
CA ALA A 192 -14.59 11.69 -0.13
C ALA A 192 -13.44 12.71 -0.01
N LYS A 193 -12.45 12.47 0.86
CA LYS A 193 -11.25 13.31 1.00
C LYS A 193 -10.09 12.82 0.12
N LEU A 194 -10.20 11.64 -0.48
CA LEU A 194 -9.24 11.06 -1.41
C LEU A 194 -9.48 11.44 -2.87
N GLU A 195 -10.51 12.25 -3.16
CA GLU A 195 -10.88 12.60 -4.53
C GLU A 195 -9.64 13.06 -5.34
N PRO A 196 -9.31 12.38 -6.46
CA PRO A 196 -8.03 12.54 -7.12
C PRO A 196 -7.85 13.99 -7.56
N THR A 197 -6.73 14.61 -7.16
CA THR A 197 -6.25 15.78 -7.88
C THR A 197 -6.00 15.36 -9.33
N GLN A 198 -6.68 16.03 -10.27
CA GLN A 198 -6.53 15.74 -11.71
C GLN A 198 -5.05 15.77 -12.10
N LEU A 199 -4.53 14.66 -12.62
CA LEU A 199 -3.19 14.62 -13.22
C LEU A 199 -3.15 15.58 -14.42
N HIS A 200 -2.37 16.65 -14.32
CA HIS A 200 -2.19 17.57 -15.43
C HIS A 200 -1.24 16.95 -16.47
N ARG A 201 -1.79 16.52 -17.61
CA ARG A 201 -0.99 16.05 -18.74
C ARG A 201 -0.71 17.21 -19.68
N LEU A 202 0.57 17.41 -20.02
CA LEU A 202 1.05 18.35 -21.02
C LEU A 202 1.74 17.59 -22.14
N THR A 203 1.33 17.77 -23.40
CA THR A 203 2.05 17.19 -24.53
C THR A 203 2.89 18.28 -25.22
N LEU A 204 4.21 18.16 -25.17
CA LEU A 204 5.11 19.00 -25.96
C LEU A 204 5.42 18.33 -27.31
N ASN A 205 5.34 19.10 -28.39
CA ASN A 205 5.67 18.70 -29.77
C ASN A 205 5.02 17.38 -30.23
N LYS A 206 3.77 17.11 -29.80
CA LYS A 206 2.94 15.95 -30.21
C LYS A 206 3.50 14.55 -29.89
N THR A 207 4.71 14.46 -29.34
CA THR A 207 5.44 13.20 -29.12
C THR A 207 5.96 13.06 -27.70
N LYS A 208 6.14 14.18 -26.97
CA LYS A 208 6.64 14.17 -25.60
C LYS A 208 5.49 14.46 -24.65
N ASN A 209 4.91 13.40 -24.11
CA ASN A 209 3.91 13.50 -23.06
C ASN A 209 4.64 13.74 -21.73
N PHE A 210 4.44 14.93 -21.18
CA PHE A 210 4.75 15.27 -19.81
C PHE A 210 3.49 15.05 -19.00
N VAL A 211 3.66 14.45 -17.84
CA VAL A 211 2.63 14.56 -16.81
C VAL A 211 3.23 15.51 -15.81
N ILE A 212 2.65 16.70 -15.65
CA ILE A 212 2.86 17.51 -14.44
C ILE A 212 2.11 16.77 -13.34
N ARG A 213 2.81 15.76 -12.82
CA ARG A 213 2.50 15.14 -11.55
C ARG A 213 3.02 16.16 -10.55
N ALA A 214 2.16 16.74 -9.70
CA ALA A 214 2.67 17.36 -8.49
C ALA A 214 3.36 16.22 -7.71
N GLU A 215 4.66 16.03 -7.93
CA GLU A 215 5.56 15.06 -7.27
C GLU A 215 4.95 13.65 -7.00
N GLN A 216 4.29 13.09 -8.02
CA GLN A 216 3.73 11.72 -8.12
C GLN A 216 2.71 11.26 -7.05
N PRO A 217 1.43 11.65 -7.20
CA PRO A 217 0.31 11.25 -6.32
C PRO A 217 -0.03 9.76 -6.27
N GLU A 218 0.47 8.94 -7.19
CA GLU A 218 0.26 7.48 -7.20
C GLU A 218 1.25 6.70 -6.30
N LEU A 219 2.26 7.40 -5.75
CA LEU A 219 3.23 6.91 -4.76
C LEU A 219 3.01 7.52 -3.37
N ALA A 220 1.97 8.34 -3.18
CA ALA A 220 1.60 8.80 -1.85
C ALA A 220 1.14 7.58 -1.04
N ASP A 221 1.73 7.31 0.14
CA ASP A 221 1.07 6.48 1.15
C ASP A 221 -0.27 7.18 1.43
N PRO A 222 -1.41 6.74 0.90
CA PRO A 222 -2.61 7.53 1.02
C PRO A 222 -2.93 7.65 2.50
N HIS A 223 -3.14 8.88 2.95
CA HIS A 223 -3.47 9.21 4.34
C HIS A 223 -4.51 8.26 4.96
N THR A 224 -5.46 7.86 4.11
CA THR A 224 -6.51 6.88 4.36
C THR A 224 -6.16 5.59 3.64
N GLN A 225 -5.09 4.93 4.09
CA GLN A 225 -4.81 3.57 3.63
C GLN A 225 -6.05 2.68 3.79
N ARG A 226 -6.14 1.79 2.81
CA ARG A 226 -7.09 0.70 2.55
C ARG A 226 -8.24 0.56 3.54
N ASN A 227 -9.43 0.70 3.02
CA ASN A 227 -10.65 0.45 3.77
C ASN A 227 -10.98 -1.06 3.78
N ASP A 228 -10.12 -1.83 4.45
CA ASP A 228 -10.11 -3.32 4.47
C ASP A 228 -11.17 -3.93 5.40
N PHE A 229 -12.24 -3.19 5.73
CA PHE A 229 -13.18 -3.55 6.80
C PHE A 229 -12.49 -3.77 8.16
N GLU A 230 -11.33 -3.13 8.35
CA GLU A 230 -10.49 -3.34 9.52
C GLU A 230 -11.09 -2.70 10.77
N GLU A 231 -11.20 -3.52 11.79
CA GLU A 231 -11.54 -3.10 13.14
C GLU A 231 -10.25 -2.73 13.90
N VAL A 232 -10.41 -1.90 14.92
CA VAL A 232 -9.33 -1.60 15.84
C VAL A 232 -8.82 -2.90 16.48
N PRO A 233 -7.49 -3.13 16.55
CA PRO A 233 -6.95 -4.34 17.18
C PRO A 233 -7.43 -4.50 18.63
N GLN A 234 -7.91 -5.69 18.97
CA GLN A 234 -8.44 -5.97 20.30
C GLN A 234 -7.35 -5.79 21.37
N GLY A 235 -7.69 -5.09 22.45
CA GLY A 235 -6.78 -4.87 23.58
C GLY A 235 -5.68 -3.83 23.32
N VAL A 236 -5.66 -3.17 22.15
CA VAL A 236 -4.66 -2.16 21.82
C VAL A 236 -5.26 -0.77 21.92
N ASP A 237 -4.84 -0.01 22.94
CA ASP A 237 -5.25 1.38 23.09
C ASP A 237 -4.69 2.29 21.98
N PHE A 238 -5.32 3.46 21.81
CA PHE A 238 -4.95 4.43 20.79
C PHE A 238 -3.49 4.86 20.85
N LYS A 239 -2.94 5.10 22.05
CA LYS A 239 -1.57 5.58 22.21
C LYS A 239 -0.57 4.50 21.83
N THR A 240 -0.82 3.26 22.24
CA THR A 240 0.00 2.11 21.89
C THR A 240 0.01 1.90 20.38
N TYR A 241 -1.17 1.93 19.75
CA TYR A 241 -1.29 1.82 18.29
C TYR A 241 -0.56 2.95 17.57
N MET A 242 -0.79 4.21 17.95
CA MET A 242 -0.19 5.35 17.26
C MET A 242 1.33 5.39 17.41
N ASN A 243 1.89 4.93 18.54
CA ASN A 243 3.34 4.77 18.67
C ASN A 243 3.88 3.74 17.67
N GLY A 244 3.22 2.58 17.53
CA GLY A 244 3.59 1.59 16.53
C GLY A 244 3.44 2.12 15.10
N TYR A 245 2.33 2.79 14.79
CA TYR A 245 2.07 3.37 13.48
C TYR A 245 3.11 4.42 13.07
N PHE A 246 3.47 5.35 13.97
CA PHE A 246 4.47 6.36 13.65
C PHE A 246 5.87 5.79 13.51
N HIS A 247 6.18 4.75 14.28
CA HIS A 247 7.40 3.98 14.11
C HIS A 247 7.44 3.32 12.73
N ASP A 248 6.41 2.56 12.36
CA ASP A 248 6.28 1.91 11.06
C ASP A 248 6.45 2.91 9.91
N MET A 249 5.63 3.96 9.91
CA MET A 249 5.63 4.96 8.85
C MET A 249 6.98 5.66 8.73
N LEU A 250 7.60 6.15 9.81
CA LEU A 250 8.92 6.78 9.67
C LEU A 250 10.01 5.78 9.28
N THR A 251 9.95 4.53 9.76
CA THR A 251 10.93 3.50 9.40
C THR A 251 10.83 3.16 7.91
N HIS A 252 9.63 3.09 7.36
CA HIS A 252 9.35 2.94 5.93
C HIS A 252 9.95 4.10 5.12
N GLU A 253 9.64 5.35 5.49
CA GLU A 253 10.16 6.52 4.76
C GLU A 253 11.68 6.66 4.87
N LEU A 254 12.27 6.28 6.02
CA LEU A 254 13.71 6.18 6.15
C LEU A 254 14.29 5.07 5.27
N GLY A 255 13.56 3.97 5.05
CA GLY A 255 13.89 2.94 4.07
C GLY A 255 14.02 3.52 2.66
N HIS A 256 13.08 4.36 2.21
CA HIS A 256 13.20 5.11 0.96
C HIS A 256 14.41 6.06 0.93
N ASN A 257 14.76 6.65 2.07
CA ASN A 257 15.94 7.49 2.21
C ASN A 257 17.26 6.71 2.24
N LEU A 258 17.22 5.42 2.55
CA LEU A 258 18.32 4.48 2.31
C LEU A 258 18.34 4.00 0.86
N GLY A 259 17.22 4.19 0.16
CA GLY A 259 16.98 3.95 -1.26
C GLY A 259 16.11 2.71 -1.55
N LEU A 260 15.59 2.05 -0.52
CA LEU A 260 14.66 0.93 -0.67
C LEU A 260 13.40 1.39 -1.43
N ARG A 261 12.81 0.48 -2.20
CA ARG A 261 11.51 0.66 -2.85
C ARG A 261 10.44 -0.11 -2.07
N HIS A 262 9.17 0.14 -2.37
CA HIS A 262 8.09 -0.69 -1.86
C HIS A 262 8.34 -2.17 -2.19
N ASN A 263 7.89 -3.05 -1.30
CA ASN A 263 7.90 -4.49 -1.51
C ASN A 263 6.52 -5.07 -1.25
N PHE A 264 5.79 -5.39 -2.33
CA PHE A 264 4.44 -5.96 -2.25
C PHE A 264 4.41 -7.50 -2.26
N ARG A 265 5.54 -8.12 -1.94
CA ARG A 265 5.68 -9.56 -1.62
C ARG A 265 6.18 -9.75 -0.19
N GLY A 266 6.28 -8.68 0.59
CA GLY A 266 6.80 -8.72 1.95
C GLY A 266 5.89 -9.52 2.89
N ASN A 267 4.59 -9.29 2.73
CA ASN A 267 3.52 -9.95 3.47
C ASN A 267 3.50 -11.50 3.35
N MET A 268 4.04 -12.08 2.28
CA MET A 268 4.17 -13.53 2.13
C MET A 268 5.08 -14.16 3.20
N GLY A 269 5.84 -13.36 3.94
CA GLY A 269 6.64 -13.81 5.10
C GLY A 269 5.91 -13.69 6.43
N ALA A 270 4.68 -13.18 6.44
CA ALA A 270 3.93 -12.95 7.66
C ALA A 270 3.68 -14.26 8.43
N LYS A 271 3.95 -14.22 9.72
CA LYS A 271 3.61 -15.27 10.69
C LYS A 271 2.31 -14.95 11.42
N ASP A 272 1.92 -13.67 11.46
CA ASP A 272 0.69 -13.16 12.08
C ASP A 272 0.50 -13.64 13.53
N THR A 273 1.56 -13.55 14.33
CA THR A 273 1.54 -13.96 15.75
C THR A 273 0.96 -12.89 16.67
N GLY A 274 0.71 -11.68 16.15
CA GLY A 274 0.37 -10.50 16.95
C GLY A 274 1.59 -9.84 17.62
N GLU A 275 2.80 -10.35 17.37
CA GLU A 275 4.06 -9.79 17.88
C GLU A 275 4.65 -8.78 16.89
N LYS A 276 5.49 -7.86 17.39
CA LYS A 276 6.21 -6.92 16.54
C LYS A 276 7.13 -7.67 15.56
N GLY A 277 7.13 -7.26 14.30
CA GLY A 277 7.90 -7.86 13.21
C GLY A 277 7.34 -9.18 12.68
N SER A 278 6.11 -9.56 13.06
CA SER A 278 5.47 -10.79 12.58
C SER A 278 4.61 -10.62 11.32
N THR A 279 4.41 -9.38 10.86
CA THR A 279 3.42 -9.00 9.86
C THR A 279 3.95 -8.95 8.43
N SER A 280 5.25 -8.78 8.25
CA SER A 280 5.92 -8.73 6.95
C SER A 280 7.39 -9.11 7.12
N ARG A 281 8.02 -9.57 6.03
CA ARG A 281 9.49 -9.68 5.97
C ARG A 281 10.15 -8.35 5.57
N SER A 282 9.38 -7.32 5.26
CA SER A 282 9.85 -6.01 4.83
C SER A 282 8.96 -4.90 5.37
N ILE A 283 9.56 -3.90 6.02
CA ILE A 283 8.92 -2.64 6.44
C ILE A 283 8.43 -1.82 5.22
N MET A 284 8.90 -2.17 4.02
CA MET A 284 8.52 -1.50 2.78
C MET A 284 7.19 -2.02 2.20
N GLU A 285 6.46 -2.87 2.93
CA GLU A 285 5.15 -3.38 2.56
C GLU A 285 4.04 -2.37 2.89
N TYR A 286 2.96 -2.40 2.13
CA TYR A 286 1.77 -1.63 2.46
C TYR A 286 0.82 -2.50 3.29
N LEU A 287 1.01 -2.48 4.61
CA LEU A 287 0.14 -3.20 5.52
C LEU A 287 -1.18 -2.46 5.79
N GLY A 288 -2.25 -3.22 5.97
CA GLY A 288 -3.52 -2.68 6.48
C GLY A 288 -3.37 -2.15 7.91
N ARG A 289 -4.28 -1.26 8.33
CA ARG A 289 -4.29 -0.62 9.66
C ARG A 289 -4.25 -1.64 10.78
N ARG A 290 -4.81 -2.84 10.59
CA ARG A 290 -4.77 -3.90 11.61
C ARG A 290 -3.34 -4.30 11.98
N TYR A 291 -2.37 -4.15 11.08
CA TYR A 291 -1.02 -4.69 11.23
C TYR A 291 0.08 -3.63 11.39
N ARG A 292 -0.13 -2.40 10.92
CA ARG A 292 0.92 -1.34 10.90
C ARG A 292 1.62 -1.12 12.24
N TYR A 293 0.89 -1.15 13.35
CA TYR A 293 1.48 -0.91 14.67
C TYR A 293 2.47 -2.01 15.14
N LEU A 294 2.50 -3.15 14.45
CA LEU A 294 3.40 -4.26 14.69
C LEU A 294 4.58 -4.29 13.71
N ASP A 295 4.57 -3.51 12.63
CA ASP A 295 5.58 -3.69 11.58
C ASP A 295 6.97 -3.23 12.02
N GLN A 296 8.00 -3.86 11.45
CA GLN A 296 9.41 -3.68 11.81
C GLN A 296 10.30 -3.93 10.59
N VAL A 297 11.55 -3.46 10.62
CA VAL A 297 12.58 -3.90 9.67
C VAL A 297 12.68 -5.43 9.70
N GLY A 298 12.46 -6.06 8.54
CA GLY A 298 12.39 -7.51 8.42
C GLY A 298 13.57 -8.13 7.68
N GLU A 299 13.54 -9.47 7.54
CA GLU A 299 14.62 -10.26 6.94
C GLU A 299 14.96 -9.83 5.50
N TYR A 300 13.94 -9.43 4.72
CA TYR A 300 14.16 -8.93 3.37
C TYR A 300 14.90 -7.59 3.40
N ASP A 301 14.53 -6.67 4.29
CA ASP A 301 15.17 -5.35 4.36
C ASP A 301 16.66 -5.48 4.72
N VAL A 302 17.00 -6.39 5.64
CA VAL A 302 18.39 -6.66 6.01
C VAL A 302 19.17 -7.25 4.84
N MET A 303 18.64 -8.29 4.18
CA MET A 303 19.22 -8.85 2.96
C MET A 303 19.41 -7.77 1.90
N ALA A 304 18.44 -6.87 1.81
CA ALA A 304 18.41 -5.81 0.84
C ALA A 304 19.54 -4.78 1.13
N ILE A 305 19.64 -4.30 2.36
CA ILE A 305 20.72 -3.40 2.77
C ILE A 305 22.11 -4.03 2.61
N GLN A 306 22.27 -5.32 2.92
CA GLN A 306 23.52 -6.07 2.70
C GLN A 306 23.95 -6.07 1.23
N TYR A 307 23.03 -6.31 0.30
CA TYR A 307 23.31 -6.17 -1.12
C TYR A 307 23.67 -4.72 -1.49
N GLY A 308 22.83 -3.76 -1.09
CA GLY A 308 22.99 -2.36 -1.45
C GLY A 308 24.33 -1.79 -1.00
N TYR A 309 24.70 -2.00 0.26
CA TYR A 309 25.84 -1.35 0.91
C TYR A 309 27.12 -2.20 0.94
N ALA A 310 27.03 -3.53 1.12
CA ALA A 310 28.20 -4.41 1.11
C ALA A 310 28.41 -5.11 -0.24
N GLY A 311 27.36 -5.35 -1.02
CA GLY A 311 27.45 -6.07 -2.30
C GLY A 311 27.34 -7.58 -2.12
N THR A 312 26.89 -8.01 -0.94
CA THR A 312 26.58 -9.39 -0.62
C THR A 312 25.43 -9.85 -1.51
N ALA A 313 25.61 -10.94 -2.25
CA ALA A 313 24.56 -11.45 -3.11
C ALA A 313 23.33 -11.86 -2.26
N PRO A 314 22.11 -11.53 -2.72
CA PRO A 314 20.88 -11.93 -2.04
C PRO A 314 20.75 -13.46 -2.01
N THR A 315 20.21 -14.00 -0.92
CA THR A 315 19.89 -15.44 -0.82
C THR A 315 18.54 -15.80 -1.42
N HIS A 316 17.66 -14.80 -1.59
CA HIS A 316 16.33 -14.96 -2.19
C HIS A 316 16.11 -13.89 -3.26
N LEU A 317 15.58 -14.29 -4.42
CA LEU A 317 15.32 -13.42 -5.57
C LEU A 317 13.83 -13.23 -5.87
N ASP A 318 12.98 -13.93 -5.12
CA ASP A 318 11.53 -14.03 -5.30
C ASP A 318 10.75 -13.41 -4.13
N TRP A 319 11.44 -12.86 -3.14
CA TRP A 319 10.86 -12.27 -1.93
C TRP A 319 10.41 -10.81 -2.12
N PHE A 320 10.21 -10.41 -3.37
CA PHE A 320 10.16 -9.03 -3.75
C PHE A 320 9.30 -8.76 -4.98
N CYS A 321 8.58 -7.64 -4.96
CA CYS A 321 8.10 -6.99 -6.17
C CYS A 321 7.84 -5.47 -5.95
N THR A 322 8.08 -4.64 -6.96
CA THR A 322 7.88 -3.17 -6.92
C THR A 322 6.50 -2.72 -7.41
N ASP A 323 6.28 -1.41 -7.37
CA ASP A 323 5.19 -0.69 -8.06
C ASP A 323 5.01 -1.06 -9.53
N GLU A 324 6.09 -1.30 -10.27
CA GLU A 324 6.04 -1.65 -11.69
C GLU A 324 5.68 -3.13 -11.92
N ASP A 325 5.86 -3.97 -10.90
CA ASP A 325 5.56 -5.41 -10.95
C ASP A 325 4.10 -5.73 -10.57
N LYS A 326 3.37 -4.74 -10.01
CA LYS A 326 1.97 -4.88 -9.59
C LYS A 326 1.11 -5.40 -10.73
N TRP A 327 0.24 -6.36 -10.40
CA TRP A 327 -0.66 -6.91 -11.40
C TRP A 327 -1.63 -5.87 -11.96
N ALA A 328 -1.74 -5.83 -13.28
CA ALA A 328 -2.79 -5.11 -13.98
C ALA A 328 -3.22 -5.91 -15.22
N PRO A 329 -4.49 -5.80 -15.65
CA PRO A 329 -4.97 -6.50 -16.84
C PRO A 329 -4.08 -6.20 -18.06
N LYS A 330 -3.65 -7.26 -18.75
CA LYS A 330 -2.83 -7.19 -19.98
C LYS A 330 -1.42 -6.61 -19.80
N THR A 331 -0.88 -6.58 -18.57
CA THR A 331 0.52 -6.20 -18.30
C THR A 331 1.41 -7.47 -18.28
N PRO A 332 2.25 -7.71 -19.30
CA PRO A 332 3.07 -8.92 -19.37
C PRO A 332 4.06 -9.02 -18.21
N GLY A 333 4.19 -10.22 -17.62
CA GLY A 333 5.16 -10.48 -16.56
C GLY A 333 4.72 -10.08 -15.14
N SER A 334 3.58 -9.41 -14.99
CA SER A 334 3.01 -9.08 -13.67
C SER A 334 2.43 -10.33 -12.98
N SER A 335 2.56 -10.40 -11.66
CA SER A 335 2.09 -11.54 -10.85
C SER A 335 0.94 -11.12 -9.94
N PRO A 336 -0.15 -11.91 -9.83
CA PRO A 336 -1.25 -11.60 -8.90
C PRO A 336 -0.87 -11.79 -7.42
N GLU A 337 0.33 -12.32 -7.14
CA GLU A 337 0.95 -12.31 -5.80
C GLU A 337 1.69 -11.00 -5.51
N CYS A 338 1.90 -10.16 -6.52
CA CYS A 338 2.45 -8.81 -6.36
C CYS A 338 1.32 -7.81 -6.31
N SER A 339 0.95 -7.43 -5.09
CA SER A 339 -0.18 -6.54 -4.90
C SER A 339 0.08 -5.62 -3.71
N SER A 340 0.00 -4.31 -3.95
CA SER A 340 -0.57 -3.42 -2.92
C SER A 340 -2.02 -3.92 -2.67
N ASP A 341 -2.94 -3.32 -1.97
CA ASP A 341 -4.22 -4.00 -1.60
C ASP A 341 -4.17 -5.32 -0.77
N ASP A 342 -3.19 -6.23 -0.87
CA ASP A 342 -3.03 -7.40 0.03
C ASP A 342 -2.01 -7.16 1.15
N ALA A 343 -2.22 -7.77 2.32
CA ALA A 343 -1.39 -7.62 3.51
C ALA A 343 -1.29 -8.95 4.29
N THR A 344 -1.38 -10.09 3.60
CA THR A 344 -1.41 -11.42 4.24
C THR A 344 -0.37 -12.36 3.65
N SER A 345 -0.14 -13.50 4.32
CA SER A 345 0.71 -14.57 3.78
C SER A 345 0.02 -15.43 2.71
N ASP A 346 -1.21 -15.10 2.33
CA ASP A 346 -2.01 -15.80 1.33
C ASP A 346 -2.84 -14.83 0.48
N PRO A 347 -2.23 -14.18 -0.53
CA PRO A 347 -2.88 -13.14 -1.31
C PRO A 347 -4.18 -13.61 -1.98
N TYR A 348 -4.22 -14.85 -2.48
CA TYR A 348 -5.43 -15.40 -3.08
C TYR A 348 -6.58 -15.52 -2.07
N SER A 349 -6.33 -16.12 -0.90
CA SER A 349 -7.37 -16.25 0.12
C SER A 349 -7.79 -14.90 0.67
N PHE A 350 -6.90 -13.90 0.67
CA PHE A 350 -7.26 -12.53 1.01
C PHE A 350 -8.31 -11.95 0.06
N PHE A 351 -8.11 -12.01 -1.26
CA PHE A 351 -9.11 -11.51 -2.23
C PHE A 351 -10.41 -12.32 -2.20
N GLU A 352 -10.31 -13.64 -1.98
CA GLU A 352 -11.47 -14.50 -1.80
C GLU A 352 -12.30 -14.12 -0.58
N PHE A 353 -11.63 -13.84 0.56
CA PHE A 353 -12.25 -13.36 1.78
C PHE A 353 -12.89 -11.99 1.59
N ARG A 354 -12.23 -11.07 0.87
CA ARG A 354 -12.77 -9.74 0.58
C ARG A 354 -14.07 -9.82 -0.21
N LEU A 355 -14.14 -10.66 -1.24
CA LEU A 355 -15.38 -10.85 -2.01
C LEU A 355 -16.51 -11.32 -1.09
N ALA A 356 -16.24 -12.32 -0.24
CA ALA A 356 -17.20 -12.82 0.73
C ALA A 356 -17.66 -11.72 1.69
N ARG A 357 -16.72 -10.91 2.19
CA ARG A 357 -17.02 -9.81 3.10
C ARG A 357 -17.85 -8.71 2.44
N THR A 358 -17.55 -8.36 1.19
CA THR A 358 -18.37 -7.42 0.40
C THR A 358 -19.78 -7.96 0.19
N ILE A 359 -19.95 -9.26 -0.08
CA ILE A 359 -21.27 -9.90 -0.17
C ILE A 359 -22.04 -9.75 1.15
N ASP A 360 -21.39 -10.02 2.29
CA ASP A 360 -22.02 -9.91 3.60
C ASP A 360 -22.51 -8.48 3.88
N TYR A 361 -21.72 -7.46 3.54
CA TYR A 361 -22.12 -6.07 3.71
C TYR A 361 -23.22 -5.64 2.73
N LEU A 362 -23.13 -6.02 1.45
CA LEU A 362 -24.13 -5.71 0.42
C LEU A 362 -25.49 -6.35 0.70
N THR A 363 -25.51 -7.42 1.49
CA THR A 363 -26.73 -8.15 1.81
C THR A 363 -27.16 -7.98 3.26
N ALA A 364 -26.34 -7.33 4.10
CA ALA A 364 -26.44 -7.38 5.56
C ALA A 364 -26.70 -8.83 6.02
N ARG A 365 -25.83 -9.77 5.62
CA ARG A 365 -25.99 -11.20 5.90
C ARG A 365 -26.10 -11.42 7.42
N GLY A 366 -27.08 -12.22 7.84
CA GLY A 366 -27.34 -12.51 9.26
C GLY A 366 -28.18 -11.45 9.98
N GLU A 367 -28.52 -10.35 9.31
CA GLU A 367 -29.27 -9.24 9.90
C GLU A 367 -30.68 -9.15 9.29
N SER A 368 -31.66 -8.71 10.10
CA SER A 368 -33.05 -8.54 9.64
C SER A 368 -33.30 -7.22 8.91
N TYR A 369 -32.42 -6.23 9.10
CA TYR A 369 -32.52 -4.91 8.48
C TYR A 369 -32.00 -4.89 7.02
N ALA A 370 -32.35 -3.83 6.29
CA ALA A 370 -31.96 -3.65 4.90
C ALA A 370 -30.46 -3.34 4.77
N PRO A 371 -29.74 -3.80 3.73
CA PRO A 371 -28.33 -3.50 3.58
C PRO A 371 -28.08 -1.99 3.54
N VAL A 372 -27.28 -1.53 4.50
CA VAL A 372 -26.89 -0.12 4.63
C VAL A 372 -25.76 0.21 3.64
N TRP A 373 -24.91 -0.77 3.33
CA TRP A 373 -23.87 -0.65 2.33
C TRP A 373 -24.43 -0.85 0.93
N THR A 374 -23.85 -0.14 -0.04
CA THR A 374 -24.26 -0.22 -1.44
C THR A 374 -23.04 -0.42 -2.32
N GLN A 375 -23.26 -0.90 -3.55
CA GLN A 375 -22.19 -1.02 -4.54
C GLN A 375 -21.47 0.31 -4.80
N GLU A 376 -22.17 1.45 -4.69
CA GLU A 376 -21.58 2.78 -4.87
C GLU A 376 -20.55 3.07 -3.78
N ASN A 377 -20.91 2.87 -2.51
CA ASN A 377 -19.99 3.12 -1.39
C ASN A 377 -18.97 1.99 -1.15
N MET A 378 -19.13 0.83 -1.78
CA MET A 378 -18.15 -0.27 -1.74
C MET A 378 -17.44 -0.50 -3.07
N LYS A 379 -17.50 0.47 -4.00
CA LYS A 379 -16.92 0.34 -5.34
C LYS A 379 -15.42 0.00 -5.29
N ARG A 380 -14.66 0.68 -4.41
CA ARG A 380 -13.23 0.43 -4.21
C ARG A 380 -12.99 -1.02 -3.77
N GLU A 381 -13.72 -1.47 -2.75
CA GLU A 381 -13.51 -2.79 -2.16
C GLU A 381 -13.91 -3.94 -3.08
N LEU A 382 -15.01 -3.76 -3.80
CA LEU A 382 -15.44 -4.69 -4.81
C LEU A 382 -14.42 -4.78 -5.96
N ASN A 383 -13.89 -3.65 -6.42
CA ASN A 383 -12.86 -3.63 -7.47
C ASN A 383 -11.59 -4.35 -7.03
N VAL A 384 -11.11 -4.10 -5.81
CA VAL A 384 -9.92 -4.77 -5.26
C VAL A 384 -10.13 -6.29 -5.22
N ALA A 385 -11.26 -6.75 -4.67
CA ALA A 385 -11.56 -8.18 -4.57
C ALA A 385 -11.64 -8.85 -5.95
N LEU A 386 -12.39 -8.25 -6.88
CA LEU A 386 -12.59 -8.80 -8.22
C LEU A 386 -11.30 -8.76 -9.05
N ASN A 387 -10.52 -7.67 -9.00
CA ASN A 387 -9.27 -7.56 -9.75
C ASN A 387 -8.22 -8.54 -9.25
N GLY A 388 -8.07 -8.70 -7.93
CA GLY A 388 -7.16 -9.68 -7.36
C GLY A 388 -7.50 -11.10 -7.82
N LEU A 389 -8.78 -11.49 -7.73
CA LEU A 389 -9.26 -12.80 -8.21
C LEU A 389 -9.10 -12.95 -9.73
N LEU A 390 -9.40 -11.90 -10.50
CA LEU A 390 -9.22 -11.89 -11.95
C LEU A 390 -7.74 -12.10 -12.33
N GLY A 391 -6.80 -11.59 -11.55
CA GLY A 391 -5.38 -11.82 -11.77
C GLY A 391 -5.00 -13.30 -11.77
N TYR A 392 -5.51 -14.07 -10.80
CA TYR A 392 -5.33 -15.52 -10.76
C TYR A 392 -6.14 -16.25 -11.84
N ALA A 393 -7.28 -15.70 -12.27
CA ALA A 393 -8.13 -16.33 -13.29
C ALA A 393 -7.64 -16.10 -14.74
N SER A 394 -6.94 -15.00 -15.00
CA SER A 394 -6.56 -14.54 -16.35
C SER A 394 -5.09 -14.76 -16.70
N ILE A 395 -4.25 -15.10 -15.72
CA ILE A 395 -2.83 -15.37 -15.95
C ILE A 395 -2.63 -16.60 -16.86
N ASP A 396 -1.70 -16.48 -17.82
CA ASP A 396 -1.36 -17.61 -18.69
C ASP A 396 -0.56 -18.70 -17.96
N VAL A 397 -0.54 -19.91 -18.52
CA VAL A 397 0.11 -21.07 -17.88
C VAL A 397 1.61 -20.85 -17.61
N PRO A 398 2.42 -20.34 -18.57
CA PRO A 398 3.84 -20.08 -18.31
C PRO A 398 4.12 -19.05 -17.21
N ALA A 399 3.31 -18.00 -17.10
CA ALA A 399 3.43 -17.02 -16.02
C ALA A 399 2.93 -17.60 -14.69
N ALA A 400 1.87 -18.40 -14.73
CA ALA A 400 1.34 -19.11 -13.56
C ALA A 400 2.34 -20.10 -12.96
N GLU A 401 3.23 -20.71 -13.75
CA GLU A 401 4.32 -21.56 -13.23
C GLU A 401 5.31 -20.82 -12.32
N LYS A 402 5.31 -19.47 -12.32
CA LYS A 402 6.16 -18.63 -11.46
C LYS A 402 5.50 -18.18 -10.16
N ILE A 403 4.22 -18.53 -9.95
CA ILE A 403 3.48 -18.26 -8.72
C ILE A 403 4.05 -19.15 -7.61
N THR A 404 4.34 -18.56 -6.45
CA THR A 404 5.11 -19.20 -5.38
C THR A 404 4.29 -19.61 -4.15
N ASN A 405 3.08 -19.07 -3.99
CA ASN A 405 2.26 -19.17 -2.80
C ASN A 405 0.89 -19.83 -3.04
N PHE A 406 0.31 -19.69 -4.25
CA PHE A 406 -1.01 -20.23 -4.52
C PHE A 406 -1.07 -21.77 -4.41
N PHE A 407 -0.08 -22.48 -4.95
CA PHE A 407 -0.06 -23.94 -5.03
C PHE A 407 0.31 -24.60 -3.70
N GLY A 408 -0.04 -25.87 -3.53
CA GLY A 408 0.31 -26.65 -2.33
C GLY A 408 -0.57 -26.36 -1.10
N LYS A 409 -1.58 -25.51 -1.23
CA LYS A 409 -2.56 -25.22 -0.17
C LYS A 409 -3.82 -26.07 -0.33
N SER A 410 -4.47 -26.37 0.79
CA SER A 410 -5.63 -27.28 0.84
C SER A 410 -6.75 -26.85 -0.11
N GLY A 411 -7.27 -27.78 -0.90
CA GLY A 411 -8.36 -27.56 -1.84
C GLY A 411 -7.97 -26.83 -3.14
N ARG A 412 -6.73 -26.35 -3.29
CA ARG A 412 -6.26 -25.69 -4.52
C ARG A 412 -5.63 -26.69 -5.50
N PRO A 413 -5.66 -26.40 -6.81
CA PRO A 413 -4.93 -27.18 -7.81
C PRO A 413 -3.44 -27.32 -7.47
N ALA A 414 -2.84 -28.44 -7.89
CA ALA A 414 -1.41 -28.67 -7.74
C ALA A 414 -0.57 -28.00 -8.83
N ASP A 415 -1.18 -27.60 -9.95
CA ASP A 415 -0.50 -27.01 -11.10
C ASP A 415 -1.27 -25.84 -11.72
N ALA A 416 -0.57 -25.10 -12.58
CA ALA A 416 -1.06 -23.91 -13.26
C ALA A 416 -2.27 -24.16 -14.19
N LYS A 417 -2.44 -25.38 -14.73
CA LYS A 417 -3.49 -25.67 -15.72
C LYS A 417 -4.88 -25.61 -15.09
N GLY A 418 -5.00 -26.03 -13.83
CA GLY A 418 -6.28 -26.03 -13.11
C GLY A 418 -6.64 -24.70 -12.44
N MET A 419 -5.72 -23.74 -12.37
CA MET A 419 -5.87 -22.54 -11.54
C MET A 419 -7.03 -21.65 -11.98
N SER A 420 -7.11 -21.30 -13.27
CA SER A 420 -8.18 -20.45 -13.80
C SER A 420 -9.56 -21.05 -13.57
N THR A 421 -9.73 -22.34 -13.89
CA THR A 421 -11.00 -23.06 -13.67
C THR A 421 -11.38 -23.09 -12.20
N PHE A 422 -10.42 -23.30 -11.30
CA PHE A 422 -10.64 -23.27 -9.86
C PHE A 422 -11.10 -21.88 -9.39
N VAL A 423 -10.39 -20.82 -9.76
CA VAL A 423 -10.73 -19.45 -9.34
C VAL A 423 -12.14 -19.07 -9.83
N VAL A 424 -12.45 -19.35 -11.09
CA VAL A 424 -13.79 -19.11 -11.65
C VAL A 424 -14.86 -19.88 -10.88
N ALA A 425 -14.61 -21.15 -10.54
CA ALA A 425 -15.55 -21.95 -9.74
C ALA A 425 -15.78 -21.37 -8.33
N ARG A 426 -14.73 -20.87 -7.68
CA ARG A 426 -14.81 -20.25 -6.34
C ARG A 426 -15.56 -18.92 -6.36
N VAL A 427 -15.31 -18.08 -7.36
CA VAL A 427 -16.05 -16.82 -7.54
C VAL A 427 -17.53 -17.09 -7.80
N LYS A 428 -17.85 -18.04 -8.70
CA LYS A 428 -19.23 -18.49 -8.94
C LYS A 428 -19.92 -18.94 -7.65
N GLN A 429 -19.24 -19.77 -6.87
CA GLN A 429 -19.79 -20.31 -5.64
C GLN A 429 -20.21 -19.22 -4.66
N GLN A 430 -19.45 -18.13 -4.55
CA GLN A 430 -19.81 -17.01 -3.67
C GLN A 430 -20.95 -16.15 -4.25
N LEU A 431 -20.89 -15.81 -5.54
CA LEU A 431 -21.91 -14.98 -6.20
C LEU A 431 -23.28 -15.67 -6.28
N CYS A 432 -23.26 -17.01 -6.36
CA CYS A 432 -24.40 -17.88 -6.52
C CYS A 432 -24.64 -18.78 -5.31
N ASP A 433 -24.19 -18.34 -4.13
CA ASP A 433 -24.45 -19.06 -2.88
C ASP A 433 -25.97 -19.24 -2.69
N PRO A 434 -26.49 -20.49 -2.65
CA PRO A 434 -27.92 -20.75 -2.55
C PRO A 434 -28.54 -20.18 -1.26
N ASN A 435 -27.73 -19.92 -0.23
CA ASN A 435 -28.20 -19.31 1.00
C ASN A 435 -28.53 -17.81 0.85
N LEU A 436 -28.15 -17.17 -0.26
CA LEU A 436 -28.51 -15.77 -0.51
C LEU A 436 -30.03 -15.57 -0.62
N GLU A 437 -30.76 -16.58 -1.09
CA GLU A 437 -32.24 -16.56 -1.07
C GLU A 437 -32.79 -16.56 0.35
N MET A 438 -32.15 -17.29 1.27
CA MET A 438 -32.51 -17.26 2.69
C MET A 438 -32.20 -15.89 3.31
N VAL A 439 -31.11 -15.25 2.89
CA VAL A 439 -30.77 -13.88 3.34
C VAL A 439 -31.85 -12.89 2.92
N ILE A 440 -32.36 -12.98 1.69
CA ILE A 440 -33.49 -12.16 1.23
C ILE A 440 -34.75 -12.49 2.04
N ALA A 441 -35.08 -13.78 2.20
CA ALA A 441 -36.28 -14.20 2.92
C ALA A 441 -36.31 -13.69 4.39
N GLY A 442 -35.15 -13.65 5.05
CA GLY A 442 -34.97 -13.23 6.43
C GLY A 442 -35.08 -11.71 6.70
N LYS A 443 -35.23 -10.88 5.66
CA LYS A 443 -35.42 -9.42 5.84
C LYS A 443 -36.80 -9.07 6.36
N TYR A 444 -36.86 -8.04 7.22
CA TYR A 444 -38.06 -7.64 7.96
C TYR A 444 -39.24 -7.21 7.07
N ASP A 445 -38.98 -6.39 6.03
CA ASP A 445 -40.02 -5.83 5.16
C ASP A 445 -39.76 -6.02 3.65
N PRO A 446 -40.78 -5.86 2.79
CA PRO A 446 -40.64 -6.02 1.35
C PRO A 446 -39.62 -5.08 0.67
N ALA A 447 -39.42 -3.87 1.20
CA ALA A 447 -38.46 -2.93 0.64
C ALA A 447 -37.03 -3.38 0.92
N ALA A 448 -36.76 -3.90 2.13
CA ALA A 448 -35.48 -4.51 2.49
C ALA A 448 -35.16 -5.73 1.63
N LYS A 449 -36.17 -6.56 1.33
CA LYS A 449 -36.05 -7.71 0.40
C LYS A 449 -35.67 -7.26 -1.00
N ALA A 450 -36.42 -6.29 -1.54
CA ALA A 450 -36.18 -5.75 -2.88
C ALA A 450 -34.79 -5.09 -3.00
N LEU A 451 -34.37 -4.35 -1.98
CA LEU A 451 -33.04 -3.73 -1.96
C LEU A 451 -31.94 -4.79 -1.90
N THR A 452 -32.08 -5.82 -1.06
CA THR A 452 -31.11 -6.93 -0.96
C THR A 452 -30.97 -7.65 -2.29
N LEU A 453 -32.09 -7.98 -2.94
CA LEU A 453 -32.09 -8.60 -4.27
C LEU A 453 -31.38 -7.71 -5.31
N LYS A 454 -31.67 -6.41 -5.31
CA LYS A 454 -31.00 -5.44 -6.20
C LYS A 454 -29.49 -5.39 -5.98
N GLN A 455 -29.02 -5.44 -4.72
CA GLN A 455 -27.58 -5.46 -4.44
C GLN A 455 -26.91 -6.74 -4.94
N ILE A 456 -27.55 -7.90 -4.76
CA ILE A 456 -27.05 -9.18 -5.28
C ILE A 456 -26.96 -9.16 -6.81
N GLN A 457 -28.01 -8.69 -7.48
CA GLN A 457 -28.03 -8.64 -8.95
C GLN A 457 -26.97 -7.69 -9.51
N GLY A 458 -26.82 -6.49 -8.94
CA GLY A 458 -25.79 -5.55 -9.41
C GLY A 458 -24.36 -6.02 -9.08
N LEU A 459 -24.15 -6.71 -7.96
CA LEU A 459 -22.87 -7.36 -7.67
C LEU A 459 -22.49 -8.37 -8.76
N ARG A 460 -23.45 -9.25 -9.13
CA ARG A 460 -23.25 -10.24 -10.19
C ARG A 460 -22.96 -9.58 -11.53
N GLU A 461 -23.70 -8.54 -11.89
CA GLU A 461 -23.46 -7.74 -13.09
C GLU A 461 -22.04 -7.16 -13.11
N THR A 462 -21.61 -6.56 -12.00
CA THR A 462 -20.27 -5.98 -11.86
C THR A 462 -19.18 -7.05 -11.99
N ALA A 463 -19.37 -8.21 -11.36
CA ALA A 463 -18.41 -9.31 -11.42
C ALA A 463 -18.31 -9.93 -12.83
N VAL A 464 -19.44 -10.23 -13.46
CA VAL A 464 -19.50 -10.74 -14.84
C VAL A 464 -18.80 -9.78 -15.79
N LYS A 465 -19.10 -8.48 -15.68
CA LYS A 465 -18.45 -7.46 -16.50
C LYS A 465 -16.94 -7.40 -16.26
N ALA A 466 -16.50 -7.31 -15.01
CA ALA A 466 -15.07 -7.20 -14.68
C ALA A 466 -14.26 -8.38 -15.22
N PHE A 467 -14.78 -9.61 -15.08
CA PHE A 467 -14.12 -10.80 -15.59
C PHE A 467 -14.14 -10.86 -17.12
N ALA A 468 -15.25 -10.51 -17.77
CA ALA A 468 -15.34 -10.44 -19.22
C ALA A 468 -14.37 -9.41 -19.82
N ASP A 469 -14.24 -8.22 -19.20
CA ASP A 469 -13.28 -7.18 -19.60
C ASP A 469 -11.81 -7.67 -19.48
N GLY A 470 -11.57 -8.58 -18.53
CA GLY A 470 -10.30 -9.31 -18.35
C GLY A 470 -10.12 -10.55 -19.22
N GLY A 471 -11.07 -10.87 -20.10
CA GLY A 471 -11.00 -12.03 -20.99
C GLY A 471 -11.32 -13.38 -20.34
N VAL A 472 -11.95 -13.39 -19.16
CA VAL A 472 -12.36 -14.59 -18.44
C VAL A 472 -13.87 -14.70 -18.43
N ASP A 473 -14.42 -15.82 -18.91
CA ASP A 473 -15.86 -16.07 -18.86
C ASP A 473 -16.26 -16.73 -17.53
N LEU A 474 -17.10 -16.05 -16.76
CA LEU A 474 -17.72 -16.62 -15.58
C LEU A 474 -18.86 -17.58 -15.92
N GLY A 475 -19.27 -17.81 -17.16
CA GLY A 475 -20.24 -18.86 -17.54
C GLY A 475 -21.59 -18.84 -16.80
N ILE A 476 -21.96 -17.71 -16.21
CA ILE A 476 -23.21 -17.48 -15.48
C ILE A 476 -23.80 -16.14 -15.91
N ASP A 477 -25.12 -16.02 -15.90
CA ASP A 477 -25.81 -14.72 -15.98
C ASP A 477 -26.01 -14.09 -14.59
N ILE A 478 -26.64 -12.91 -14.55
CA ILE A 478 -26.94 -12.18 -13.30
C ILE A 478 -27.93 -12.91 -12.37
N ASN A 479 -28.61 -13.95 -12.86
CA ASN A 479 -29.52 -14.79 -12.10
C ASN A 479 -28.88 -16.15 -11.74
N CYS A 480 -27.57 -16.29 -11.96
CA CYS A 480 -26.84 -17.55 -11.76
C CYS A 480 -27.30 -18.70 -12.66
N ALA A 481 -28.01 -18.41 -13.75
CA ALA A 481 -28.29 -19.39 -14.77
C ALA A 481 -27.01 -19.65 -15.61
N PRO A 482 -26.69 -20.91 -15.94
CA PRO A 482 -25.58 -21.21 -16.83
C PRO A 482 -25.78 -20.53 -18.19
N LEU A 483 -24.74 -19.87 -18.70
CA LEU A 483 -24.77 -19.35 -20.07
C LEU A 483 -24.82 -20.52 -21.05
N GLN A 484 -25.70 -20.43 -22.05
CA GLN A 484 -25.73 -21.39 -23.16
C GLN A 484 -24.37 -21.34 -23.87
N PRO A 485 -23.76 -22.49 -24.21
CA PRO A 485 -22.54 -22.48 -24.99
C PRO A 485 -22.80 -21.74 -26.31
N VAL A 486 -21.99 -20.72 -26.59
CA VAL A 486 -22.02 -20.07 -27.90
C VAL A 486 -21.65 -21.15 -28.90
N ALA A 487 -22.62 -21.60 -29.70
CA ALA A 487 -22.36 -22.53 -30.79
C ALA A 487 -21.23 -21.92 -31.63
N ALA A 488 -20.13 -22.65 -31.80
CA ALA A 488 -19.01 -22.22 -32.63
C ALA A 488 -19.56 -21.89 -34.02
N SER A 489 -19.73 -20.60 -34.32
CA SER A 489 -20.04 -20.17 -35.68
C SER A 489 -18.78 -20.41 -36.49
N HIS A 490 -18.78 -21.47 -37.29
CA HIS A 490 -17.83 -21.63 -38.38
C HIS A 490 -17.87 -20.38 -39.26
N ILE A 491 -16.83 -19.54 -39.15
CA ILE A 491 -16.37 -18.64 -40.22
C ILE A 491 -14.84 -18.68 -40.20
#